data_AF-A0A3D3XLI1-F1
#
_entry.id   AF-A0A3D3XLI1-F1
#
_cell.length_a   1.000
_cell.length_b   1.000
_cell.length_c   1.000
_cell.angle_alpha   90.00
_cell.angle_beta   90.00
_cell.angle_gamma   90.00
#
_symmetry.space_group_name_H-M   'P 1'
#
loop_
_entity.id
_entity.type
_entity.pdbx_description
1 polymer ?
#
loop_
_entity_poly.entity_id
_entity_poly.type
_entity_poly.pdbx_seq_one_letter_code
_entity_poly.pdbx_strand_id
1 'polypeptide(L)'
;ASSSPLPLQPGSPSIRWRVTNQAAPVQFLNPNHPLLNYPNKIDSVDFDGWQKERGLYFASKWDDRYEPLLAMSDPGEEPLLGSILSSSIGKGRHVHCALNLFYQMDHLVAGAFRLFVNLLSHKS
;
A
#
# COMPACT_ATOMS: atom_id res chain seq x y z
N ALA A 1 -9.27 -2.80 25.77
CA ALA A 1 -9.24 -3.23 24.36
C ALA A 1 -8.82 -2.05 23.51
N SER A 2 -7.76 -2.13 22.72
CA SER A 2 -7.49 -1.11 21.69
C SER A 2 -8.56 -1.26 20.61
N SER A 3 -9.45 -0.28 20.47
CA SER A 3 -10.44 -0.26 19.39
C SER A 3 -9.72 -0.21 18.04
N SER A 4 -10.17 -1.01 17.08
CA SER A 4 -9.72 -0.92 15.69
C SER A 4 -10.38 0.29 15.01
N PRO A 5 -9.70 0.99 14.09
CA PRO A 5 -8.29 0.84 13.73
C PRO A 5 -7.34 1.40 14.82
N LEU A 6 -6.12 0.85 14.89
CA LEU A 6 -5.07 1.42 15.73
C LEU A 6 -4.65 2.80 15.22
N PRO A 7 -4.05 3.68 16.07
CA PRO A 7 -3.64 5.02 15.67
C PRO A 7 -2.84 5.05 14.37
N LEU A 8 -3.27 5.91 13.45
CA LEU A 8 -2.65 6.14 12.14
C LEU A 8 -2.96 7.55 11.68
N GLN A 9 -1.98 8.24 11.10
CA GLN A 9 -2.11 9.61 10.63
C GLN A 9 -1.57 9.77 9.20
N PRO A 10 -2.42 10.12 8.22
CA PRO A 10 -1.99 10.59 6.91
C PRO A 10 -1.07 11.80 7.05
N GLY A 11 -0.04 11.89 6.24
CA GLY A 11 0.88 13.00 6.32
C GLY A 11 0.28 14.35 5.90
N SER A 12 0.81 15.41 6.49
CA SER A 12 0.38 16.79 6.28
C SER A 12 1.59 17.73 6.13
N PRO A 13 1.59 18.68 5.17
CA PRO A 13 0.56 18.85 4.14
C PRO A 13 0.57 17.69 3.13
N SER A 14 -0.59 17.31 2.62
CA SER A 14 -0.77 16.12 1.76
C SER A 14 0.13 16.10 0.52
N ILE A 15 0.51 17.27 0.00
CA ILE A 15 1.38 17.41 -1.17
C ILE A 15 2.76 16.77 -0.99
N ARG A 16 3.22 16.59 0.26
CA ARG A 16 4.50 15.94 0.61
C ARG A 16 4.38 14.43 0.85
N TRP A 17 3.17 13.90 0.81
CA TRP A 17 2.87 12.51 1.20
C TRP A 17 2.11 11.81 0.07
N ARG A 18 2.73 11.84 -1.11
CA ARG A 18 2.22 11.28 -2.35
C ARG A 18 3.41 10.87 -3.22
N VAL A 19 3.17 9.97 -4.15
CA VAL A 19 4.14 9.63 -5.20
C VAL A 19 3.45 9.76 -6.53
N THR A 20 3.76 10.82 -7.26
CA THR A 20 3.04 11.29 -8.43
C THR A 20 3.50 10.65 -9.73
N ASN A 21 4.70 10.10 -9.77
CA ASN A 21 5.21 9.39 -10.92
C ASN A 21 4.61 7.98 -10.97
N GLN A 22 3.70 7.73 -11.92
CA GLN A 22 3.15 6.40 -12.20
C GLN A 22 4.20 5.31 -12.43
N ALA A 23 5.41 5.66 -12.89
CA ALA A 23 6.50 4.71 -13.14
C ALA A 23 7.48 4.61 -11.97
N ALA A 24 7.21 5.25 -10.82
CA ALA A 24 8.07 5.15 -9.64
C ALA A 24 8.27 3.66 -9.27
N PRO A 25 9.53 3.21 -9.08
CA PRO A 25 9.81 1.85 -8.62
C PRO A 25 9.16 1.58 -7.27
N VAL A 26 8.65 0.36 -7.10
CA VAL A 26 8.06 -0.10 -5.85
C VAL A 26 9.01 -1.06 -5.16
N GLN A 27 9.48 -0.69 -3.98
CA GLN A 27 10.30 -1.54 -3.12
C GLN A 27 9.40 -2.34 -2.18
N PHE A 28 9.62 -3.65 -2.12
CA PHE A 28 8.93 -4.57 -1.23
C PHE A 28 9.72 -4.72 0.07
N LEU A 29 9.14 -4.28 1.19
CA LEU A 29 9.83 -4.26 2.49
C LEU A 29 9.77 -5.61 3.19
N ASN A 30 8.65 -6.31 3.06
CA ASN A 30 8.50 -7.71 3.44
C ASN A 30 7.93 -8.51 2.26
N PRO A 31 8.77 -8.97 1.32
CA PRO A 31 8.32 -9.66 0.11
C PRO A 31 7.65 -11.00 0.39
N ASN A 32 7.73 -11.54 1.61
CA ASN A 32 7.08 -12.79 2.01
C ASN A 32 5.73 -12.56 2.72
N HIS A 33 5.31 -11.30 2.93
CA HIS A 33 4.07 -11.01 3.64
C HIS A 33 2.85 -11.62 2.90
N PRO A 34 1.85 -12.19 3.60
CA PRO A 34 0.70 -12.83 2.97
C PRO A 34 -0.07 -11.92 2.00
N LEU A 35 -0.19 -10.62 2.30
CA LEU A 35 -0.86 -9.66 1.40
C LEU A 35 -0.13 -9.46 0.05
N LEU A 36 1.14 -9.87 -0.04
CA LEU A 36 1.92 -9.82 -1.28
C LEU A 36 2.04 -11.20 -1.93
N ASN A 37 1.50 -12.26 -1.33
CA ASN A 37 1.72 -13.64 -1.77
C ASN A 37 0.48 -14.53 -1.81
N TYR A 38 -0.71 -14.03 -1.48
CA TYR A 38 -1.92 -14.83 -1.52
C TYR A 38 -3.20 -14.00 -1.75
N PRO A 39 -4.11 -14.46 -2.63
CA PRO A 39 -3.98 -15.63 -3.51
C PRO A 39 -3.02 -15.40 -4.69
N ASN A 40 -2.61 -14.17 -4.94
CA ASN A 40 -1.68 -13.82 -6.00
C ASN A 40 -0.30 -13.53 -5.41
N LYS A 41 0.77 -13.98 -6.06
CA LYS A 41 2.11 -13.43 -5.84
C LYS A 41 2.16 -12.05 -6.49
N ILE A 42 2.53 -11.03 -5.75
CA ILE A 42 2.70 -9.65 -6.23
C ILE A 42 4.18 -9.39 -6.40
N ASP A 43 4.57 -8.88 -7.56
CA ASP A 43 5.93 -8.44 -7.83
C ASP A 43 5.93 -7.12 -8.62
N SER A 44 7.11 -6.69 -9.10
CA SER A 44 7.23 -5.41 -9.79
C SER A 44 6.35 -5.29 -11.03
N VAL A 45 6.02 -6.39 -11.72
CA VAL A 45 5.21 -6.33 -12.96
C VAL A 45 3.75 -5.99 -12.67
N ASP A 46 3.27 -6.22 -11.44
CA ASP A 46 1.93 -5.82 -11.01
C ASP A 46 1.79 -4.28 -10.90
N PHE A 47 2.90 -3.57 -10.97
CA PHE A 47 2.96 -2.12 -10.97
C PHE A 47 3.22 -1.53 -12.37
N ASP A 48 3.29 -2.36 -13.41
CA ASP A 48 3.44 -1.90 -14.79
C ASP A 48 2.12 -1.34 -15.35
N GLY A 49 2.22 -0.38 -16.27
CA GLY A 49 1.03 0.22 -16.92
C GLY A 49 0.16 1.08 -16.01
N TRP A 50 0.63 1.41 -14.80
CA TRP A 50 -0.04 2.30 -13.85
C TRP A 50 -0.31 3.68 -14.47
N GLN A 51 -1.41 4.29 -14.05
CA GLN A 51 -1.91 5.55 -14.59
C GLN A 51 -1.89 6.64 -13.52
N LYS A 52 -1.47 7.86 -13.89
CA LYS A 52 -1.34 9.04 -13.01
C LYS A 52 -0.27 8.91 -11.92
N GLU A 53 -0.69 8.75 -10.67
CA GLU A 53 0.18 8.63 -9.50
C GLU A 53 0.24 7.19 -9.00
N ARG A 54 1.23 6.84 -8.15
CA ARG A 54 1.18 5.58 -7.40
C ARG A 54 0.15 5.65 -6.29
N GLY A 55 0.11 6.77 -5.59
CA GLY A 55 -0.82 6.98 -4.48
C GLY A 55 -0.71 8.36 -3.87
N LEU A 56 -1.70 8.68 -3.03
CA LEU A 56 -1.87 9.96 -2.36
C LEU A 56 -2.14 9.71 -0.87
N TYR A 57 -1.81 10.68 -0.02
CA TYR A 57 -2.10 10.64 1.42
C TYR A 57 -1.44 9.48 2.16
N PHE A 58 -0.18 9.19 1.82
CA PHE A 58 0.62 8.18 2.51
C PHE A 58 0.60 8.46 4.02
N ALA A 59 0.43 7.41 4.82
CA ALA A 59 0.54 7.54 6.26
C ALA A 59 1.94 8.05 6.63
N SER A 60 2.01 8.99 7.57
CA SER A 60 3.26 9.57 8.08
C SER A 60 3.63 9.06 9.46
N LYS A 61 2.63 8.59 10.20
CA LYS A 61 2.77 8.04 11.56
C LYS A 61 1.72 6.95 11.75
N TRP A 62 2.08 5.91 12.49
CA TRP A 62 1.20 4.80 12.82
C TRP A 62 1.68 4.11 14.11
N ASP A 63 0.80 3.35 14.74
CA ASP A 63 1.11 2.46 15.85
C ASP A 63 2.13 1.38 15.42
N ASP A 64 3.11 1.06 16.27
CA ASP A 64 4.22 0.14 15.95
C ASP A 64 3.77 -1.28 15.53
N ARG A 65 2.52 -1.65 15.81
CA ARG A 65 1.94 -2.91 15.34
C ARG A 65 1.63 -2.94 13.85
N TYR A 66 1.59 -1.79 13.19
CA TYR A 66 1.49 -1.75 11.74
C TYR A 66 2.83 -2.02 11.07
N GLU A 67 2.80 -2.99 10.17
CA GLU A 67 3.91 -3.31 9.29
C GLU A 67 3.74 -2.56 7.95
N PRO A 68 4.70 -1.70 7.54
CA PRO A 68 4.73 -1.14 6.20
C PRO A 68 5.21 -2.19 5.19
N LEU A 69 4.48 -2.34 4.09
CA LEU A 69 4.77 -3.39 3.10
C LEU A 69 5.53 -2.88 1.87
N LEU A 70 5.34 -1.61 1.51
CA LEU A 70 5.90 -1.01 0.32
C LEU A 70 6.58 0.33 0.63
N ALA A 71 7.67 0.61 -0.09
CA ALA A 71 8.29 1.93 -0.17
C ALA A 71 8.39 2.39 -1.62
N MET A 72 8.24 3.68 -1.87
CA MET A 72 8.36 4.31 -3.20
C MET A 72 8.58 5.82 -3.07
N SER A 73 9.25 6.43 -4.03
CA SER A 73 9.42 7.90 -4.10
C SER A 73 9.30 8.42 -5.51
N ASP A 74 8.98 9.71 -5.62
CA ASP A 74 9.24 10.47 -6.83
C ASP A 74 10.76 10.67 -7.04
N PRO A 75 11.22 10.89 -8.28
CA PRO A 75 12.64 11.02 -8.57
C PRO A 75 13.32 12.12 -7.74
N GLY A 76 14.39 11.75 -7.03
CA GLY A 76 15.16 12.68 -6.19
C GLY A 76 14.58 12.91 -4.79
N GLU A 77 13.48 12.24 -4.42
CA GLU A 77 12.90 12.27 -3.08
C GLU A 77 13.24 11.02 -2.27
N GLU A 78 13.21 11.16 -0.94
CA GLU A 78 13.35 10.03 -0.02
C GLU A 78 12.15 9.07 -0.15
N PRO A 79 12.37 7.74 -0.13
CA PRO A 79 11.29 6.76 -0.19
C PRO A 79 10.23 6.97 0.89
N LEU A 80 8.97 7.14 0.47
CA LEU A 80 7.84 7.19 1.37
C LEU A 80 7.36 5.77 1.70
N LEU A 81 7.08 5.58 2.98
CA LEU A 81 6.36 4.43 3.53
C LEU A 81 4.88 4.77 3.71
N GLY A 82 4.07 3.79 4.10
CA GLY A 82 2.70 4.05 4.50
C GLY A 82 1.69 4.07 3.35
N SER A 83 2.07 3.58 2.16
CA SER A 83 1.12 3.29 1.09
C SER A 83 0.29 2.04 1.37
N ILE A 84 0.91 1.02 1.96
CA ILE A 84 0.25 -0.19 2.47
C ILE A 84 0.78 -0.47 3.86
N LEU A 85 -0.08 -0.37 4.87
CA LEU A 85 0.21 -0.76 6.25
C LEU A 85 -0.73 -1.89 6.67
N SER A 86 -0.21 -2.90 7.36
CA SER A 86 -1.02 -4.01 7.86
C SER A 86 -0.79 -4.27 9.34
N SER A 87 -1.87 -4.51 10.09
CA SER A 87 -1.78 -4.97 11.49
C SER A 87 -2.84 -6.04 11.73
N SER A 88 -2.45 -7.12 12.41
CA SER A 88 -3.40 -8.04 13.03
C SER A 88 -3.99 -7.39 14.28
N ILE A 89 -5.33 -7.32 14.38
CA ILE A 89 -6.05 -6.72 15.50
C ILE A 89 -7.17 -7.67 15.94
N GLY A 90 -7.01 -8.26 17.11
CA GLY A 90 -7.95 -9.28 17.60
C GLY A 90 -8.01 -10.47 16.66
N LYS A 91 -9.21 -10.78 16.15
CA LYS A 91 -9.45 -11.88 15.21
C LYS A 91 -9.37 -11.47 13.73
N GLY A 92 -9.01 -10.21 13.46
CA GLY A 92 -9.00 -9.66 12.11
C GLY A 92 -7.69 -8.97 11.78
N ARG A 93 -7.68 -8.37 10.59
CA ARG A 93 -6.58 -7.55 10.09
C ARG A 93 -7.14 -6.20 9.67
N HIS A 94 -6.43 -5.13 10.01
CA HIS A 94 -6.65 -3.83 9.40
C HIS A 94 -5.56 -3.57 8.37
N VAL A 95 -5.98 -2.99 7.23
CA VAL A 95 -5.08 -2.57 6.16
C VAL A 95 -5.38 -1.11 5.84
N HIS A 96 -4.34 -0.27 5.89
CA HIS A 96 -4.38 1.05 5.28
C HIS A 96 -3.84 0.94 3.85
N CYS A 97 -4.56 1.53 2.89
CA CYS A 97 -4.15 1.57 1.49
C CYS A 97 -4.26 3.00 0.95
N ALA A 98 -3.11 3.59 0.64
CA ALA A 98 -2.96 4.92 0.04
C ALA A 98 -2.64 4.86 -1.46
N LEU A 99 -2.50 3.65 -2.03
CA LEU A 99 -2.39 3.46 -3.47
C LEU A 99 -3.71 3.83 -4.16
N ASN A 100 -3.64 4.42 -5.34
CA ASN A 100 -4.84 4.80 -6.13
C ASN A 100 -5.47 3.60 -6.87
N LEU A 101 -5.65 2.46 -6.18
CA LEU A 101 -6.09 1.19 -6.78
C LEU A 101 -7.39 1.31 -7.57
N PHE A 102 -8.36 2.10 -7.10
CA PHE A 102 -9.63 2.31 -7.80
C PHE A 102 -9.39 2.85 -9.21
N TYR A 103 -8.52 3.85 -9.34
CA TYR A 103 -8.21 4.48 -10.62
C TYR A 103 -7.50 3.51 -11.56
N GLN A 104 -6.65 2.65 -11.02
CA GLN A 104 -5.97 1.62 -11.80
C GLN A 104 -6.91 0.53 -12.29
N MET A 105 -7.86 0.11 -11.43
CA MET A 105 -8.89 -0.86 -11.80
C MET A 105 -9.82 -0.29 -12.88
N ASP A 106 -10.18 1.00 -12.81
CA ASP A 106 -10.95 1.69 -13.85
C ASP A 106 -10.23 1.67 -15.22
N HIS A 107 -8.89 1.63 -15.20
CA HIS A 107 -8.04 1.56 -16.40
C HIS A 107 -7.55 0.14 -16.71
N LEU A 108 -8.17 -0.89 -16.12
CA LEU A 108 -7.91 -2.31 -16.40
C LEU A 108 -6.46 -2.76 -16.12
N VAL A 109 -5.75 -2.09 -15.21
CA VAL A 109 -4.40 -2.51 -14.79
C VAL A 109 -4.50 -3.80 -13.98
N ALA A 110 -4.10 -4.93 -14.56
CA ALA A 110 -4.29 -6.26 -13.99
C ALA A 110 -3.69 -6.42 -12.57
N GLY A 111 -2.52 -5.83 -12.32
CA GLY A 111 -1.87 -5.92 -11.02
C GLY A 111 -2.64 -5.22 -9.89
N ALA A 112 -3.40 -4.17 -10.20
CA ALA A 112 -4.27 -3.52 -9.22
C ALA A 112 -5.41 -4.44 -8.75
N PHE A 113 -6.01 -5.21 -9.66
CA PHE A 113 -7.01 -6.23 -9.30
C PHE A 113 -6.39 -7.34 -8.46
N ARG A 114 -5.20 -7.85 -8.83
CA ARG A 114 -4.51 -8.91 -8.08
C ARG A 114 -4.19 -8.46 -6.65
N LEU A 115 -3.63 -7.25 -6.50
CA LEU A 115 -3.35 -6.67 -5.19
C LEU A 115 -4.64 -6.46 -4.38
N PHE A 116 -5.69 -5.89 -4.99
CA PHE A 116 -6.97 -5.68 -4.32
C PHE A 116 -7.58 -6.99 -3.79
N VAL A 117 -7.54 -8.06 -4.60
CA VAL A 117 -7.98 -9.40 -4.16
C VAL A 117 -7.14 -9.89 -2.98
N ASN A 118 -5.82 -9.71 -2.99
CA ASN A 118 -4.98 -10.07 -1.84
C ASN A 118 -5.37 -9.29 -0.57
N LEU A 119 -5.66 -7.98 -0.70
CA LEU A 119 -6.06 -7.13 0.43
C LEU A 119 -7.38 -7.58 1.08
N LEU A 120 -8.30 -8.12 0.30
CA LEU A 120 -9.58 -8.68 0.77
C LEU A 120 -9.44 -10.10 1.32
N SER A 121 -8.35 -10.80 0.96
CA SER A 121 -8.22 -12.23 1.23
C SER A 121 -7.76 -12.50 2.67
N HIS A 122 -8.48 -13.41 3.32
CA HIS A 122 -8.06 -13.97 4.60
C HIS A 122 -7.27 -15.26 4.36
N LYS A 123 -5.94 -15.19 4.50
CA LYS A 123 -5.11 -16.39 4.64
C LYS A 123 -5.03 -16.72 6.13
N SER A 124 -5.70 -17.79 6.53
CA SER A 124 -5.68 -18.36 7.89
C SER A 124 -4.29 -18.82 8.30
#